data_AF-A0A7S0Z8Y8-F1
#
_entry.id   AF-A0A7S0Z8Y8-F1
#
_cell.length_a   1.000
_cell.length_b   1.000
_cell.length_c   1.000
_cell.angle_alpha   90.00
_cell.angle_beta   90.00
_cell.angle_gamma   90.00
#
_symmetry.space_group_name_H-M   'P 1'
#
loop_
_entity.id
_entity.type
_entity.pdbx_description
1 polymer ?
#
loop_
_entity_poly.entity_id
_entity_poly.type
_entity_poly.pdbx_seq_one_letter_code
_entity_poly.pdbx_strand_id
1 'polypeptide(L)'
;MKPEHPRTEGGIKRKWVKRQGGKHAKPVGAKKQSVKNQIRSIERLLKRENIPPKLREEKERELEKLTDAGKENKRIEREKRLSTKYHKVKFFERVKLTRRIEQLEKNADNLSGGEQDELASLKEDLEYVMNFPRGEKYVSVLVKEGDTEHATKERARLRKLVKANLAAAAALG
;
A
#
# COMPACT_ATOMS: atom_id res chain seq x y z
N MET A 1 27.64 40.74 23.58
CA MET A 1 27.66 41.85 22.60
C MET A 1 27.14 41.34 21.26
N LYS A 2 26.14 42.03 20.68
CA LYS A 2 25.64 41.76 19.32
C LYS A 2 26.43 42.63 18.33
N PRO A 3 26.87 42.12 17.16
CA PRO A 3 27.38 42.99 16.11
C PRO A 3 26.21 43.69 15.40
N GLU A 4 26.31 45.01 15.26
CA GLU A 4 25.45 45.79 14.37
C GLU A 4 25.93 45.58 12.93
N HIS A 5 25.00 45.27 12.00
CA HIS A 5 25.28 45.28 10.57
C HIS A 5 24.39 46.33 9.88
N PRO A 6 24.98 47.21 9.05
CA PRO A 6 24.25 48.23 8.31
C PRO A 6 23.38 47.62 7.20
N ARG A 7 22.31 48.35 6.85
CA ARG A 7 21.29 48.00 5.85
C ARG A 7 21.91 47.76 4.47
N THR A 8 21.70 46.58 3.90
CA THR A 8 21.86 46.33 2.45
C THR A 8 20.56 46.70 1.74
N GLU A 9 20.62 47.70 0.86
CA GLU A 9 19.56 48.00 -0.10
C GLU A 9 19.41 46.82 -1.07
N GLY A 10 18.18 46.31 -1.26
CA GLY A 10 17.87 45.29 -2.26
C GLY A 10 17.82 43.81 -1.82
N GLY A 11 17.93 43.47 -0.53
CA GLY A 11 17.91 42.08 -0.05
C GLY A 11 16.86 41.80 1.01
N ILE A 12 16.06 40.74 0.85
CA ILE A 12 15.02 40.29 1.79
C ILE A 12 15.56 40.30 3.23
N LYS A 13 14.97 41.12 4.11
CA LYS A 13 15.31 41.25 5.53
C LYS A 13 15.13 39.91 6.25
N ARG A 14 16.20 39.12 6.42
CA ARG A 14 16.16 37.91 7.26
C ARG A 14 16.12 38.32 8.72
N LYS A 15 14.92 38.30 9.32
CA LYS A 15 14.71 38.46 10.77
C LYS A 15 15.49 37.37 11.50
N TRP A 16 16.46 37.76 12.33
CA TRP A 16 17.12 36.81 13.23
C TRP A 16 16.12 36.36 14.30
N VAL A 17 15.71 35.09 14.23
CA VAL A 17 14.84 34.47 15.24
C VAL A 17 15.73 33.84 16.32
N LYS A 18 15.52 34.21 17.60
CA LYS A 18 16.13 33.48 18.72
C LYS A 18 15.65 32.04 18.64
N ARG A 19 16.54 31.09 18.33
CA ARG A 19 16.25 29.66 18.51
C ARG A 19 16.06 29.43 20.01
N GLN A 20 14.83 29.34 20.48
CA GLN A 20 14.55 28.84 21.83
C GLN A 20 14.88 27.34 21.83
N GLY A 21 15.94 26.98 22.53
CA GLY A 21 16.46 25.63 22.61
C GLY A 21 17.99 25.65 22.55
N GLY A 22 18.65 25.28 23.65
CA GLY A 22 20.09 25.04 23.64
C GLY A 22 20.49 24.04 22.57
N LYS A 23 21.79 23.90 22.30
CA LYS A 23 22.33 23.00 21.25
C LYS A 23 21.85 21.53 21.37
N HIS A 24 21.28 21.14 22.51
CA HIS A 24 20.74 19.80 22.81
C HIS A 24 19.21 19.74 23.00
N ALA A 25 18.48 20.85 22.89
CA ALA A 25 17.03 20.83 23.01
C ALA A 25 16.41 20.14 21.79
N LYS A 26 15.71 19.02 22.02
CA LYS A 26 14.91 18.37 20.98
C LYS A 26 13.86 19.37 20.50
N PRO A 27 13.77 19.67 19.19
CA PRO A 27 12.75 20.58 18.69
C PRO A 27 11.37 20.01 19.03
N VAL A 28 10.48 20.86 19.53
CA VAL A 28 9.07 20.53 19.71
C VAL A 28 8.55 20.09 18.33
N GLY A 29 8.11 18.83 18.21
CA GLY A 29 7.75 18.21 16.93
C GLY A 29 8.82 17.30 16.28
N ALA A 30 9.86 16.90 17.01
CA ALA A 30 10.83 15.93 16.50
C ALA A 30 10.13 14.62 16.07
N LYS A 31 10.29 14.24 14.79
CA LYS A 31 9.71 13.01 14.24
C LYS A 31 10.23 11.80 15.01
N LYS A 32 9.31 10.89 15.37
CA LYS A 32 9.68 9.57 15.91
C LYS A 32 10.64 8.89 14.93
N GLN A 33 11.65 8.18 15.47
CA GLN A 33 12.58 7.43 14.63
C GLN A 33 11.82 6.38 13.81
N SER A 34 12.26 6.13 12.57
CA SER A 34 11.66 5.08 11.75
C SER A 34 11.91 3.72 12.38
N VAL A 35 11.00 2.76 12.16
CA VAL A 35 11.13 1.38 12.65
C VAL A 35 12.48 0.76 12.24
N LYS A 36 12.94 1.02 11.01
CA LYS A 36 14.27 0.58 10.52
C LYS A 36 15.43 1.17 11.32
N ASN A 37 15.31 2.41 11.80
CA ASN A 37 16.33 3.04 12.64
C ASN A 37 16.31 2.48 14.07
N GLN A 38 15.11 2.20 14.60
CA GLN A 38 14.96 1.58 15.91
C GLN A 38 15.56 0.17 15.93
N ILE A 39 15.25 -0.67 14.94
CA ILE A 39 15.86 -2.00 14.76
C ILE A 39 17.39 -1.91 14.75
N ARG A 40 17.97 -1.08 13.86
CA ARG A 40 19.42 -0.91 13.76
C ARG A 40 20.04 -0.38 15.05
N SER A 41 19.35 0.49 15.78
CA SER A 41 19.83 1.03 17.05
C SER A 41 19.89 -0.07 18.12
N ILE A 42 18.89 -0.93 18.19
CA ILE A 42 18.84 -2.04 19.15
C ILE A 42 19.83 -3.14 18.78
N GLU A 43 19.96 -3.51 17.50
CA GLU A 43 20.99 -4.46 17.04
C GLU A 43 22.40 -3.97 17.38
N ARG A 44 22.68 -2.68 17.18
CA ARG A 44 23.96 -2.07 17.57
C ARG A 44 24.17 -2.04 19.08
N LEU A 45 23.10 -1.87 19.85
CA LEU A 45 23.16 -1.95 21.31
C LEU A 45 23.54 -3.37 21.71
N LEU A 46 22.82 -4.39 21.24
CA LEU A 46 23.01 -5.81 21.57
C LEU A 46 24.38 -6.36 21.17
N LYS A 47 25.04 -5.77 20.16
CA LYS A 47 26.41 -6.12 19.76
C LYS A 47 27.50 -5.64 20.73
N ARG A 48 27.17 -4.81 21.73
CA ARG A 48 28.14 -4.34 22.74
C ARG A 48 28.40 -5.42 23.79
N GLU A 49 29.63 -5.50 24.27
CA GLU A 49 30.06 -6.56 25.20
C GLU A 49 29.58 -6.32 26.64
N ASN A 50 29.39 -5.06 27.06
CA ASN A 50 29.06 -4.70 28.45
C ASN A 50 27.57 -4.36 28.67
N ILE A 51 26.67 -5.32 28.40
CA ILE A 51 25.22 -5.13 28.60
C ILE A 51 24.73 -6.05 29.72
N PRO A 52 23.99 -5.53 30.73
CA PRO A 52 23.37 -6.36 31.75
C PRO A 52 22.43 -7.43 31.13
N PRO A 53 22.43 -8.68 31.63
CA PRO A 53 21.61 -9.76 31.07
C PRO A 53 20.11 -9.42 30.98
N LYS A 54 19.54 -8.81 32.03
CA LYS A 54 18.13 -8.39 32.05
C LYS A 54 17.80 -7.39 30.94
N LEU A 55 18.69 -6.41 30.72
CA LEU A 55 18.50 -5.40 29.67
C LEU A 55 18.65 -6.02 28.28
N ARG A 56 19.50 -7.04 28.12
CA ARG A 56 19.68 -7.78 26.87
C ARG A 56 18.38 -8.49 26.47
N GLU A 57 17.77 -9.25 27.39
CA GLU A 57 16.50 -9.96 27.16
C GLU A 57 15.36 -9.00 26.77
N GLU A 58 15.22 -7.88 27.48
CA GLU A 58 14.23 -6.85 27.16
C GLU A 58 14.42 -6.29 25.75
N LYS A 59 15.67 -6.02 25.36
CA LYS A 59 16.01 -5.44 24.06
C LYS A 59 15.87 -6.45 22.92
N GLU A 60 16.11 -7.73 23.16
CA GLU A 60 15.84 -8.81 22.20
C GLU A 60 14.33 -8.95 21.94
N ARG A 61 13.51 -8.92 22.99
CA ARG A 61 12.05 -8.93 22.86
C ARG A 61 11.53 -7.68 22.15
N GLU A 62 12.12 -6.51 22.41
CA GLU A 62 11.79 -5.27 21.69
C GLU A 62 12.19 -5.36 20.22
N LEU A 63 13.36 -5.94 19.92
CA LEU A 63 13.84 -6.17 18.57
C LEU A 63 12.88 -7.04 17.79
N GLU A 64 12.44 -8.17 18.35
CA GLU A 64 11.48 -9.09 17.73
C GLU A 64 10.19 -8.34 17.33
N LYS A 65 9.56 -7.63 18.27
CA LYS A 65 8.37 -6.83 18.01
C LYS A 65 8.57 -5.79 16.90
N LEU A 66 9.70 -5.09 16.92
CA LEU A 66 10.03 -4.10 15.90
C LEU A 66 10.28 -4.74 14.53
N THR A 67 10.86 -5.94 14.50
CA THR A 67 11.07 -6.67 13.25
C THR A 67 9.76 -7.08 12.60
N ASP A 68 8.78 -7.54 13.39
CA ASP A 68 7.45 -7.88 12.89
C ASP A 68 6.67 -6.65 12.42
N ALA A 69 6.72 -5.56 13.19
CA ALA A 69 6.20 -4.27 12.74
C ALA A 69 6.89 -3.81 11.44
N GLY A 70 8.19 -4.08 11.28
CA GLY A 70 8.95 -3.82 10.07
C GLY A 70 8.48 -4.63 8.86
N LYS A 71 8.16 -5.92 9.05
CA LYS A 71 7.60 -6.79 8.01
C LYS A 71 6.22 -6.31 7.57
N GLU A 72 5.35 -5.98 8.53
CA GLU A 72 4.00 -5.49 8.25
C GLU A 72 4.03 -4.14 7.52
N ASN A 73 4.88 -3.21 7.95
CA ASN A 73 5.06 -1.94 7.23
C ASN A 73 5.51 -2.16 5.77
N LYS A 74 6.44 -3.08 5.52
CA LYS A 74 6.86 -3.44 4.14
C LYS A 74 5.70 -4.01 3.33
N ARG A 75 4.84 -4.83 3.93
CA ARG A 75 3.63 -5.37 3.30
C ARG A 75 2.67 -4.25 2.93
N ILE A 76 2.32 -3.39 3.88
CA ILE A 76 1.44 -2.24 3.66
C ILE A 76 1.98 -1.30 2.59
N GLU A 77 3.28 -0.99 2.60
CA GLU A 77 3.93 -0.17 1.58
C GLU A 77 3.81 -0.80 0.18
N ARG A 78 4.00 -2.12 0.08
CA ARG A 78 3.83 -2.86 -1.18
C ARG A 78 2.39 -2.79 -1.67
N GLU A 79 1.43 -3.06 -0.80
CA GLU A 79 -0.01 -3.00 -1.13
C GLU A 79 -0.43 -1.60 -1.56
N LYS A 80 0.03 -0.55 -0.87
CA LYS A 80 -0.20 0.85 -1.27
C LYS A 80 0.35 1.14 -2.66
N ARG A 81 1.60 0.74 -2.92
CA ARG A 81 2.24 0.94 -4.23
C ARG A 81 1.48 0.24 -5.35
N LEU A 82 1.07 -1.01 -5.14
CA LEU A 82 0.31 -1.78 -6.13
C LEU A 82 -1.09 -1.19 -6.33
N SER A 83 -1.75 -0.80 -5.24
CA SER A 83 -3.05 -0.14 -5.27
C SER A 83 -2.99 1.11 -6.13
N THR A 84 -2.07 2.05 -5.86
CA THR A 84 -1.93 3.27 -6.68
C THR A 84 -1.59 2.96 -8.14
N LYS A 85 -0.70 1.99 -8.40
CA LYS A 85 -0.30 1.60 -9.76
C LYS A 85 -1.47 1.10 -10.59
N TYR A 86 -2.30 0.22 -10.03
CA TYR A 86 -3.39 -0.44 -10.75
C TYR A 86 -4.75 0.21 -10.53
N HIS A 87 -4.87 1.21 -9.66
CA HIS A 87 -6.13 1.90 -9.34
C HIS A 87 -6.85 2.37 -10.60
N LYS A 88 -6.14 3.05 -11.50
CA LYS A 88 -6.70 3.60 -12.74
C LYS A 88 -7.17 2.50 -13.69
N VAL A 89 -6.35 1.44 -13.86
CA VAL A 89 -6.68 0.30 -14.72
C VAL A 89 -7.95 -0.40 -14.23
N LYS A 90 -7.99 -0.76 -12.94
CA LYS A 90 -9.15 -1.38 -12.30
C LYS A 90 -10.40 -0.49 -12.37
N PHE A 91 -10.25 0.82 -12.19
CA PHE A 91 -11.36 1.76 -12.28
C PHE A 91 -12.01 1.74 -13.66
N PHE A 92 -11.23 1.84 -14.73
CA PHE A 92 -11.77 1.82 -16.09
C PHE A 92 -12.36 0.47 -16.46
N GLU A 93 -11.71 -0.63 -16.06
CA GLU A 93 -12.26 -1.97 -16.30
C GLU A 93 -13.60 -2.15 -15.60
N ARG A 94 -13.69 -1.76 -14.32
CA ARG A 94 -14.96 -1.76 -13.58
C ARG A 94 -16.03 -0.97 -14.30
N VAL A 95 -15.75 0.29 -14.67
CA VAL A 95 -16.72 1.16 -15.34
C VAL A 95 -17.18 0.56 -16.67
N LYS A 96 -16.26 0.00 -17.47
CA LYS A 96 -16.59 -0.65 -18.74
C LYS A 96 -17.44 -1.90 -18.55
N LEU A 97 -17.08 -2.75 -17.59
CA LEU A 97 -17.81 -3.98 -17.27
C LEU A 97 -19.22 -3.65 -16.77
N THR A 98 -19.35 -2.74 -15.80
CA THR A 98 -20.65 -2.30 -15.27
C THR A 98 -21.53 -1.74 -16.38
N ARG A 99 -20.99 -0.86 -17.24
CA ARG A 99 -21.77 -0.30 -18.36
C ARG A 99 -22.25 -1.38 -19.33
N ARG A 100 -21.42 -2.38 -19.65
CA ARG A 100 -21.81 -3.47 -20.55
C ARG A 100 -22.86 -4.37 -19.92
N ILE A 101 -22.72 -4.68 -18.63
CA ILE A 101 -23.72 -5.42 -17.86
C ILE A 101 -25.06 -4.67 -17.87
N GLU A 102 -25.07 -3.37 -17.55
CA GLU A 102 -26.29 -2.54 -17.58
C GLU A 102 -26.94 -2.49 -18.97
N GLN A 103 -26.15 -2.50 -20.04
CA GLN A 103 -26.68 -2.53 -21.41
C GLN A 103 -27.37 -3.85 -21.74
N LEU A 104 -26.77 -4.98 -21.34
CA LEU A 104 -27.36 -6.31 -21.55
C LEU A 104 -28.58 -6.52 -20.65
N GLU A 105 -28.52 -6.09 -19.39
CA GLU A 105 -29.64 -6.22 -18.46
C GLU A 105 -30.87 -5.38 -18.86
N LYS A 106 -30.68 -4.25 -19.55
CA LYS A 106 -31.80 -3.48 -20.12
C LYS A 106 -32.55 -4.22 -21.23
N ASN A 107 -31.89 -5.13 -21.93
CA ASN A 107 -32.47 -5.93 -22.99
C ASN A 107 -32.71 -7.38 -22.56
N ALA A 108 -32.75 -7.65 -21.24
CA ALA A 108 -32.76 -9.00 -20.66
C ALA A 108 -33.82 -9.94 -21.27
N ASP A 109 -35.01 -9.42 -21.59
CA ASP A 109 -36.12 -10.19 -22.14
C ASP A 109 -35.91 -10.66 -23.59
N ASN A 110 -34.98 -10.04 -24.31
CA ASN A 110 -34.69 -10.33 -25.74
C ASN A 110 -33.25 -10.82 -25.96
N LEU A 111 -32.53 -11.20 -24.90
CA LEU A 111 -31.16 -11.69 -25.05
C LEU A 111 -31.14 -13.03 -25.79
N SER A 112 -30.31 -13.10 -26.82
CA SER A 112 -29.94 -14.36 -27.43
C SER A 112 -29.14 -15.22 -26.44
N GLY A 113 -29.07 -16.53 -26.67
CA GLY A 113 -28.29 -17.45 -25.81
C GLY A 113 -26.82 -17.03 -25.66
N GLY A 114 -26.20 -16.51 -26.72
CA GLY A 114 -24.83 -16.01 -26.66
C GLY A 114 -24.66 -14.74 -25.80
N GLU A 115 -25.67 -13.87 -25.75
CA GLU A 115 -25.63 -12.66 -24.90
C GLU A 115 -25.86 -12.99 -23.41
N GLN A 116 -26.61 -14.06 -23.12
CA GLN A 116 -26.76 -14.57 -21.75
C GLN A 116 -25.42 -15.11 -21.21
N ASP A 117 -24.69 -15.86 -22.03
CA ASP A 117 -23.34 -16.33 -21.69
C ASP A 117 -22.35 -15.16 -21.53
N GLU A 118 -22.44 -14.15 -22.40
CA GLU A 118 -21.65 -12.92 -22.27
C GLU A 118 -21.93 -12.24 -20.92
N LEU A 119 -23.20 -12.07 -20.55
CA LEU A 119 -23.61 -11.45 -19.29
C LEU A 119 -23.06 -12.19 -18.08
N ALA A 120 -23.11 -13.52 -18.07
CA ALA A 120 -22.53 -14.34 -17.01
C ALA A 120 -21.01 -14.13 -16.91
N SER A 121 -20.31 -14.12 -18.04
CA SER A 121 -18.85 -13.91 -18.07
C SER A 121 -18.44 -12.52 -17.56
N LEU A 122 -19.20 -11.49 -17.90
CA LEU A 122 -18.96 -10.11 -17.47
C LEU A 122 -19.17 -9.93 -15.96
N LYS A 123 -20.15 -10.65 -15.38
CA LYS A 123 -20.39 -10.65 -13.93
C LYS A 123 -19.21 -11.27 -13.18
N GLU A 124 -18.67 -12.39 -13.66
CA GLU A 124 -17.44 -12.97 -13.09
C GLU A 124 -16.24 -12.02 -13.21
N ASP A 125 -16.09 -11.35 -14.35
CA ASP A 125 -15.03 -10.38 -14.56
C ASP A 125 -15.16 -9.18 -13.61
N LEU A 126 -16.38 -8.68 -13.40
CA LEU A 126 -16.65 -7.59 -12.45
C LEU A 126 -16.31 -7.99 -11.01
N GLU A 127 -16.69 -9.20 -10.60
CA GLU A 127 -16.36 -9.76 -9.28
C GLU A 127 -14.84 -9.81 -9.08
N TYR A 128 -14.10 -10.27 -10.10
CA TYR A 128 -12.64 -10.30 -10.09
C TYR A 128 -12.02 -8.89 -9.92
N VAL A 129 -12.51 -7.89 -10.67
CA VAL A 129 -11.99 -6.51 -10.57
C VAL A 129 -12.30 -5.90 -9.19
N MET A 130 -13.51 -6.11 -8.67
CA MET A 130 -13.97 -5.52 -7.42
C MET A 130 -13.21 -6.09 -6.21
N ASN A 131 -13.08 -7.41 -6.16
CA ASN A 131 -12.55 -8.13 -4.99
C ASN A 131 -11.07 -8.53 -5.14
N PHE A 132 -10.35 -7.90 -6.08
CA PHE A 132 -8.95 -8.22 -6.34
C PHE A 132 -8.03 -8.03 -5.10
N PRO A 133 -7.17 -9.00 -4.76
CA PRO A 133 -6.26 -8.93 -3.61
C PRO A 133 -5.21 -7.81 -3.74
N ARG A 134 -5.08 -6.97 -2.71
CA ARG A 134 -4.23 -5.76 -2.72
C ARG A 134 -2.72 -6.04 -2.77
N GLY A 135 -2.30 -7.26 -2.42
CA GLY A 135 -0.89 -7.69 -2.39
C GLY A 135 -0.36 -8.24 -3.71
N GLU A 136 -1.23 -8.48 -4.69
CA GLU A 136 -0.89 -9.15 -5.95
C GLU A 136 -0.79 -8.16 -7.12
N LYS A 137 -0.12 -8.57 -8.20
CA LYS A 137 -0.08 -7.79 -9.43
C LYS A 137 -1.37 -8.00 -10.21
N TYR A 138 -2.05 -6.91 -10.55
CA TYR A 138 -3.27 -6.97 -11.34
C TYR A 138 -2.99 -7.45 -12.77
N VAL A 139 -3.82 -8.37 -13.25
CA VAL A 139 -3.88 -8.82 -14.64
C VAL A 139 -5.22 -8.35 -15.22
N SER A 140 -5.16 -7.51 -16.25
CA SER A 140 -6.33 -6.96 -16.96
C SER A 140 -7.24 -8.06 -17.46
N VAL A 141 -8.57 -7.88 -17.43
CA VAL A 141 -9.53 -8.81 -18.07
C VAL A 141 -9.96 -8.36 -19.46
N LEU A 142 -9.85 -7.06 -19.77
CA LEU A 142 -10.29 -6.49 -21.05
C LEU A 142 -9.21 -6.53 -22.14
N VAL A 143 -7.93 -6.51 -21.76
CA VAL A 143 -6.81 -6.62 -22.71
C VAL A 143 -6.47 -8.10 -22.85
N LYS A 144 -7.15 -8.79 -23.77
CA LYS A 144 -6.91 -10.22 -24.09
C LYS A 144 -6.01 -10.41 -25.31
N GLU A 145 -5.98 -9.43 -26.21
CA GLU A 145 -5.13 -9.46 -27.40
C GLU A 145 -3.66 -9.34 -27.00
N GLY A 146 -2.86 -10.36 -27.35
CA GLY A 146 -1.44 -10.45 -26.97
C GLY A 146 -1.18 -11.01 -25.57
N ASP A 147 -2.18 -11.62 -24.91
CA ASP A 147 -1.97 -12.33 -23.66
C ASP A 147 -0.99 -13.49 -23.86
N THR A 148 0.06 -13.54 -23.03
CA THR A 148 0.91 -14.72 -22.93
C THR A 148 0.16 -15.83 -22.18
N GLU A 149 0.52 -17.11 -22.41
CA GLU A 149 -0.04 -18.23 -21.63
C GLU A 149 0.12 -18.04 -20.12
N HIS A 150 1.19 -17.35 -19.71
CA HIS A 150 1.42 -17.01 -18.31
C HIS A 150 0.34 -16.06 -17.78
N ALA A 151 -0.09 -15.06 -18.55
CA ALA A 151 -1.12 -14.11 -18.14
C ALA A 151 -2.48 -14.80 -17.93
N THR A 152 -2.84 -15.75 -18.79
CA THR A 152 -4.11 -16.50 -18.67
C THR A 152 -4.10 -17.42 -17.45
N LYS A 153 -2.99 -18.14 -17.21
CA LYS A 153 -2.80 -18.98 -16.01
C LYS A 153 -2.85 -18.16 -14.74
N GLU A 154 -2.19 -17.01 -14.69
CA GLU A 154 -2.23 -16.12 -13.53
C GLU A 154 -3.63 -15.53 -13.31
N ARG A 155 -4.35 -15.12 -14.36
CA ARG A 155 -5.74 -14.67 -14.25
C ARG A 155 -6.62 -15.76 -13.63
N ALA A 156 -6.48 -17.01 -14.06
CA ALA A 156 -7.22 -18.13 -13.50
C ALA A 156 -6.87 -18.38 -12.02
N ARG A 157 -5.59 -18.34 -11.66
CA ARG A 157 -5.13 -18.45 -10.26
C ARG A 157 -5.74 -17.35 -9.39
N LEU A 158 -5.70 -16.11 -9.87
CA LEU A 158 -6.18 -14.94 -9.13
C LEU A 158 -7.70 -14.96 -8.98
N ARG A 159 -8.47 -15.42 -9.99
CA ARG A 159 -9.92 -15.63 -9.87
C ARG A 159 -10.26 -16.63 -8.78
N LYS A 160 -9.54 -17.76 -8.69
CA LYS A 160 -9.73 -18.74 -7.61
C LYS A 160 -9.45 -18.13 -6.23
N LEU A 161 -8.38 -17.34 -6.12
CA LEU A 161 -8.02 -16.64 -4.88
C LEU A 161 -9.10 -15.62 -4.47
N VAL A 162 -9.66 -14.88 -5.43
CA VAL A 162 -10.76 -13.93 -5.19
C VAL A 162 -11.99 -14.66 -4.65
N LYS A 163 -12.42 -15.76 -5.29
CA LYS A 163 -13.57 -16.57 -4.83
C LYS A 163 -13.33 -17.13 -3.42
N ALA A 164 -12.13 -17.62 -3.13
CA ALA A 164 -11.78 -18.10 -1.80
C ALA A 164 -11.80 -16.99 -0.73
N ASN A 165 -11.25 -15.82 -1.04
CA ASN A 165 -11.27 -14.67 -0.13
C ASN A 165 -12.69 -14.15 0.11
N LEU A 166 -13.54 -14.15 -0.92
CA LEU A 166 -14.93 -13.74 -0.79
C LEU A 166 -15.71 -14.73 0.10
N ALA A 167 -15.51 -16.03 -0.09
CA ALA A 167 -16.09 -17.05 0.77
C ALA A 167 -15.63 -16.93 2.23
N ALA A 168 -14.32 -16.70 2.45
CA ALA A 168 -13.78 -16.48 3.79
C ALA A 168 -14.35 -15.21 4.44
N ALA A 169 -14.52 -14.12 3.68
CA ALA A 169 -15.13 -12.89 4.17
C ALA A 169 -16.62 -13.07 4.50
N ALA A 170 -17.35 -13.84 3.68
CA ALA A 170 -18.75 -14.17 3.93
C ALA A 170 -18.94 -15.07 5.16
N ALA A 171 -17.98 -15.94 5.48
CA ALA A 171 -18.01 -16.78 6.66
C ALA A 171 -17.65 -16.05 7.98
N LEU A 172 -17.02 -14.86 7.88
CA LEU A 172 -16.62 -14.03 9.02
C LEU A 172 -17.66 -12.96 9.38
N GLY A 173 -18.67 -12.73 8.54
CA GLY A 173 -19.76 -11.76 8.73
C GLY A 173 -21.04 -12.43 9.17
#